data_AF-A0A2N6APM3-F1
#
_entry.id   AF-A0A2N6APM3-F1
#
_cell.length_a   1.000
_cell.length_b   1.000
_cell.length_c   1.000
_cell.angle_alpha   90.00
_cell.angle_beta   90.00
_cell.angle_gamma   90.00
#
_symmetry.space_group_name_H-M   'P 1'
#
loop_
_entity.id
_entity.type
_entity.pdbx_description
1 polymer ?
#
loop_
_entity_poly.entity_id
_entity_poly.type
_entity_poly.pdbx_seq_one_letter_code
_entity_poly.pdbx_strand_id
1 'polypeptide(L)'
;MLHVLVSLPSDLSVAEAAQKLKSNTSRMLNATGRFTPRFEWKKSYGAFSISPSHKPVLIRYIQRQKQHHQKTTADDEFKRLLKTYDLNK
;
A
#
# COMPACT_ATOMS: atom_id res chain seq x y z
N MET A 1 5.33 5.93 2.11
CA MET A 1 4.33 5.07 1.44
C MET A 1 3.91 3.97 2.42
N LEU A 2 2.66 3.49 2.38
CA LEU A 2 2.23 2.33 3.17
C LEU A 2 2.21 1.09 2.28
N HIS A 3 2.80 0.00 2.76
CA HIS A 3 2.78 -1.32 2.12
C HIS A 3 2.09 -2.31 3.07
N VAL A 4 1.14 -3.08 2.56
CA VAL A 4 0.38 -4.05 3.37
C VAL A 4 0.27 -5.37 2.62
N LEU A 5 0.56 -6.47 3.30
CA LEU A 5 0.22 -7.82 2.84
C LEU A 5 -1.05 -8.24 3.57
N VAL A 6 -2.10 -8.54 2.81
CA VAL A 6 -3.42 -8.92 3.33
C VAL A 6 -3.91 -10.21 2.69
N SER A 7 -4.71 -10.95 3.43
CA SER A 7 -5.56 -12.01 2.89
C SER A 7 -6.99 -11.49 2.92
N LEU A 8 -7.69 -11.56 1.78
CA LEU A 8 -9.06 -11.08 1.63
C LEU A 8 -10.00 -12.27 1.44
N PRO A 9 -11.22 -12.22 2.04
CA PRO A 9 -12.31 -13.10 1.65
C PRO A 9 -12.61 -13.00 0.14
N SER A 10 -13.11 -14.07 -0.47
CA SER A 10 -13.37 -14.13 -1.91
C SER A 10 -14.51 -13.22 -2.37
N ASP A 11 -15.39 -12.82 -1.46
CA ASP A 11 -16.52 -11.92 -1.69
C ASP A 11 -16.18 -10.44 -1.47
N LEU A 12 -14.94 -10.12 -1.08
CA LEU A 12 -14.47 -8.75 -0.88
C LEU A 12 -13.49 -8.35 -1.98
N SER A 13 -13.86 -7.35 -2.78
CA SER A 13 -12.97 -6.85 -3.82
C SER A 13 -11.79 -6.06 -3.25
N VAL A 14 -10.69 -6.03 -4.01
CA VAL A 14 -9.50 -5.21 -3.66
C VAL A 14 -9.85 -3.72 -3.55
N ALA A 15 -10.75 -3.24 -4.42
CA ALA A 15 -11.17 -1.84 -4.42
C ALA A 15 -11.95 -1.48 -3.14
N GLU A 16 -12.88 -2.35 -2.72
CA GLU A 16 -13.62 -2.16 -1.48
C GLU A 16 -12.70 -2.26 -0.25
N ALA A 17 -11.76 -3.21 -0.25
CA ALA A 17 -10.77 -3.33 0.83
C ALA A 17 -9.92 -2.06 0.95
N ALA A 18 -9.41 -1.53 -0.17
CA ALA A 18 -8.64 -0.28 -0.20
C ALA A 18 -9.48 0.92 0.24
N GLN A 19 -10.74 1.01 -0.21
CA GLN A 19 -11.66 2.08 0.19
C GLN A 19 -11.94 2.03 1.70
N LYS A 20 -12.27 0.86 2.26
CA LYS A 20 -12.54 0.68 3.69
C LYS A 20 -11.31 1.01 4.53
N LEU A 21 -10.12 0.56 4.12
CA LEU A 21 -8.86 0.90 4.81
C LEU A 21 -8.64 2.41 4.83
N LYS A 22 -8.72 3.06 3.66
CA LYS A 22 -8.40 4.48 3.51
C LYS A 22 -9.41 5.36 4.27
N SER A 23 -10.70 5.12 4.09
CA SER A 23 -11.77 5.90 4.72
C SER A 23 -11.77 5.77 6.25
N ASN A 24 -11.70 4.55 6.79
CA ASN A 24 -11.70 4.33 8.23
C ASN A 24 -10.47 4.93 8.91
N THR A 25 -9.29 4.75 8.32
CA THR A 25 -8.04 5.32 8.88
C THR A 25 -8.00 6.84 8.75
N SER A 26 -8.46 7.43 7.65
CA SER A 26 -8.57 8.89 7.53
C SER A 26 -9.49 9.47 8.58
N ARG A 27 -10.67 8.87 8.80
CA ARG A 27 -11.60 9.30 9.85
C ARG A 27 -10.95 9.21 11.23
N MET A 28 -10.35 8.06 11.55
CA MET A 28 -9.71 7.81 12.85
C MET A 28 -8.55 8.77 13.11
N LEU A 29 -7.64 8.96 12.15
CA LEU A 29 -6.47 9.82 12.29
C LEU A 29 -6.87 11.30 12.39
N ASN A 30 -7.82 11.76 11.58
CA ASN A 30 -8.29 13.14 11.63
C ASN A 30 -9.08 13.45 12.91
N ALA A 31 -9.73 12.46 13.51
CA ALA A 31 -10.40 12.63 14.81
C ALA A 31 -9.41 12.92 15.95
N THR A 32 -8.12 12.59 15.81
CA THR A 32 -7.11 12.87 16.83
C THR A 32 -6.72 14.35 16.91
N GLY A 33 -7.03 15.15 15.88
CA GLY A 33 -6.60 16.56 15.78
C GLY A 33 -5.08 16.75 15.62
N ARG A 34 -4.29 15.68 15.44
CA ARG A 34 -2.82 15.73 15.41
C ARG A 34 -2.21 16.15 14.07
N PHE A 35 -3.01 16.25 13.01
CA PHE A 35 -2.54 16.51 11.66
C PHE A 35 -3.09 17.85 11.14
N THR A 36 -2.17 18.74 10.73
CA THR A 36 -2.48 20.01 10.07
C THR A 36 -1.56 20.15 8.84
N PRO A 37 -2.08 20.14 7.59
CA PRO A 37 -3.49 19.95 7.22
C PRO A 37 -4.00 18.56 7.59
N ARG A 38 -5.32 18.35 7.46
CA ARG A 38 -5.95 17.04 7.70
C ARG A 38 -5.21 15.94 6.93
N PHE A 39 -5.10 14.78 7.57
CA PHE A 39 -4.52 13.61 6.95
C PHE A 39 -5.36 13.16 5.75
N GLU A 40 -4.69 12.98 4.62
CA GLU A 40 -5.27 12.48 3.38
C GLU A 40 -4.37 11.41 2.75
N TRP A 41 -5.01 10.38 2.20
CA TRP A 41 -4.31 9.41 1.36
C TRP A 41 -4.12 9.95 -0.06
N LYS A 42 -3.07 9.51 -0.76
CA LYS A 42 -3.01 9.64 -2.23
C LYS A 42 -4.28 9.05 -2.85
N LYS A 43 -4.76 9.64 -3.96
CA LYS A 43 -6.00 9.18 -4.65
C LYS A 43 -5.92 7.72 -5.10
N SER A 44 -4.79 7.33 -5.69
CA SER A 44 -4.56 5.98 -6.24
C SER A 44 -4.03 4.98 -5.19
N TYR A 45 -4.03 3.70 -5.58
CA TYR A 45 -3.35 2.59 -4.89
C TYR A 45 -2.87 1.58 -5.94
N GLY A 46 -1.90 0.75 -5.58
CA GLY A 46 -1.46 -0.40 -6.37
C GLY A 46 -1.77 -1.69 -5.63
N ALA A 47 -2.16 -2.73 -6.35
CA ALA A 47 -2.44 -4.04 -5.78
C ALA A 47 -1.88 -5.14 -6.70
N PHE A 48 -1.22 -6.12 -6.09
CA PHE A 48 -0.53 -7.20 -6.78
C PHE A 48 -0.81 -8.51 -6.05
N SER A 49 -1.28 -9.52 -6.80
CA SER A 49 -1.44 -10.88 -6.27
C SER A 49 -0.08 -11.58 -6.20
N ILE A 50 0.12 -12.38 -5.14
CA ILE A 50 1.37 -13.13 -4.94
C ILE A 50 1.08 -14.59 -4.67
N SER A 51 1.95 -15.47 -5.18
CA SER A 51 1.90 -16.89 -4.86
C SER A 51 2.30 -17.13 -3.39
N PRO A 52 1.68 -18.10 -2.68
CA PRO A 52 2.03 -18.42 -1.30
C PRO A 52 3.53 -18.67 -1.05
N SER A 53 4.25 -19.22 -2.03
CA SER A 53 5.69 -19.45 -1.95
C SER A 53 6.51 -18.16 -1.79
N HIS A 54 5.99 -17.03 -2.27
CA HIS A 54 6.65 -15.73 -2.20
C HIS A 54 6.37 -14.98 -0.90
N LYS A 55 5.43 -15.46 -0.07
CA LYS A 55 5.04 -14.81 1.19
C LYS A 55 6.21 -14.47 2.11
N PRO A 56 7.18 -15.37 2.39
CA PRO A 56 8.31 -15.06 3.27
C PRO A 56 9.22 -13.95 2.73
N VAL A 57 9.42 -13.93 1.40
CA VAL A 57 10.22 -12.90 0.73
C VAL A 57 9.51 -11.55 0.80
N LEU A 58 8.21 -11.52 0.55
CA LEU A 58 7.41 -10.29 0.60
C LEU A 58 7.33 -9.69 2.00
N ILE A 59 7.20 -10.52 3.04
CA ILE A 59 7.24 -10.05 4.44
C ILE A 59 8.57 -9.32 4.72
N ARG A 60 9.70 -9.92 4.35
CA ARG A 60 11.02 -9.30 4.53
C ARG A 60 11.14 -8.00 3.74
N TYR A 61 10.59 -7.95 2.53
CA TYR A 61 10.55 -6.73 1.73
C TYR A 61 9.77 -5.60 2.44
N ILE A 62 8.55 -5.88 2.91
CA ILE A 62 7.70 -4.90 3.62
C ILE A 62 8.38 -4.40 4.90
N GLN A 63 9.01 -5.29 5.67
CA GLN A 63 9.71 -4.89 6.90
C GLN A 63 10.89 -3.94 6.64
N ARG A 64 11.54 -4.04 5.49
CA ARG A 64 12.69 -3.21 5.10
C ARG A 64 12.29 -1.91 4.38
N GLN A 65 10.99 -1.67 4.15
CA GLN A 65 10.51 -0.52 3.39
C GLN A 65 10.93 0.84 3.96
N LYS A 66 10.99 0.96 5.30
CA LYS A 66 11.45 2.19 5.95
C LYS A 66 12.89 2.54 5.55
N GLN A 67 13.77 1.54 5.48
CA GLN A 67 15.16 1.73 5.06
C GLN A 67 15.27 1.94 3.55
N HIS A 68 14.50 1.20 2.75
CA HIS A 68 14.46 1.36 1.30
C HIS A 68 14.08 2.79 0.89
N HIS A 69 13.05 3.35 1.52
CA HIS A 69 12.56 4.70 1.24
C HIS A 69 13.47 5.84 1.73
N GLN A 70 14.59 5.55 2.39
CA GLN A 70 15.65 6.54 2.59
C GLN A 70 16.41 6.83 1.28
N LYS A 71 16.38 5.89 0.33
CA LYS A 71 17.15 5.95 -0.93
C LYS A 71 16.26 5.94 -2.18
N THR A 72 14.97 5.63 -2.06
CA THR A 72 14.06 5.48 -3.20
C THR A 72 12.73 6.15 -2.89
N THR A 73 12.29 7.04 -3.79
CA THR A 73 11.02 7.73 -3.61
C THR A 73 9.84 6.77 -3.83
N ALA A 74 8.67 7.12 -3.29
CA ALA A 74 7.46 6.33 -3.49
C ALA A 74 7.09 6.21 -4.98
N ASP A 75 7.33 7.26 -5.77
CA ASP A 75 6.97 7.30 -7.19
C ASP A 75 7.93 6.47 -8.03
N ASP A 76 9.24 6.49 -7.71
CA ASP A 76 10.22 5.63 -8.36
C ASP A 76 9.96 4.15 -8.06
N GLU A 77 9.62 3.83 -6.81
CA GLU A 77 9.26 2.46 -6.45
C GLU A 77 7.98 2.02 -7.16
N PHE A 78 6.97 2.88 -7.25
CA PHE A 78 5.73 2.57 -7.97
C PHE A 78 5.99 2.29 -9.45
N LYS A 79 6.77 3.15 -10.13
CA LYS A 79 7.18 2.91 -11.53
C LYS A 79 7.96 1.60 -11.69
N ARG A 80 8.87 1.29 -10.76
CA ARG A 80 9.62 0.03 -10.75
C ARG A 80 8.68 -1.16 -10.64
N LEU A 81 7.70 -1.12 -9.73
CA LEU A 81 6.71 -2.18 -9.55
C LEU A 81 5.87 -2.35 -10.82
N LEU A 82 5.35 -1.27 -11.41
CA LEU A 82 4.60 -1.35 -12.67
C LEU A 82 5.44 -2.00 -13.78
N LYS A 83 6.74 -1.68 -13.88
CA LYS A 83 7.66 -2.33 -14.81
C LYS A 83 7.86 -3.82 -14.51
N THR A 84 8.04 -4.19 -13.24
CA THR A 84 8.24 -5.59 -12.83
C THR A 84 7.04 -6.47 -13.15
N TYR A 85 5.83 -5.92 -13.05
CA TYR A 85 4.58 -6.64 -13.30
C TYR A 85 4.01 -6.43 -14.70
N ASP A 86 4.76 -5.78 -15.60
CA ASP A 86 4.34 -5.47 -16.97
C ASP A 86 3.00 -4.72 -17.05
N LEU A 87 2.82 -3.75 -16.16
CA LEU A 87 1.61 -2.91 -16.05
C LEU A 87 1.83 -1.46 -16.53
N ASN A 88 2.98 -1.19 -17.17
CA ASN A 88 3.23 0.10 -17.83
C ASN A 88 2.45 0.15 -19.15
N LYS A 89 1.15 0.43 -19.09
CA LYS A 89 0.36 0.80 -20.27
C LYS A 89 0.41 2.30 -20.51
#